data_AF-A0A926Y7T0-F1
#
_entry.id   AF-A0A926Y7T0-F1
#
_cell.length_a   1.000
_cell.length_b   1.000
_cell.length_c   1.000
_cell.angle_alpha   90.00
_cell.angle_beta   90.00
_cell.angle_gamma   90.00
#
_symmetry.space_group_name_H-M   'P 1'
#
loop_
_entity.id
_entity.type
_entity.pdbx_description
1 polymer ?
#
loop_
_entity_poly.entity_id
_entity_poly.type
_entity_poly.pdbx_seq_one_letter_code
_entity_poly.pdbx_strand_id
1 'polypeptide(L)' 'MKSVSGKALCKIVERHGWELKRVTGSHHIYAKEDMSVILSIPVHSNRDLPTGTLRSLLKDAELTEEDLD' A
#
# COMPACT_ATOMS: atom_id res chain seq x y z
N MET A 1 -12.17 -1.01 10.12
CA MET A 1 -11.33 -1.18 8.92
C MET A 1 -12.14 -1.53 7.69
N LYS A 2 -12.18 -0.57 6.76
CA LYS A 2 -12.66 -0.78 5.40
C LYS A 2 -11.78 -1.82 4.69
N SER A 3 -12.41 -2.73 3.96
CA SER A 3 -11.70 -3.73 3.15
C SER A 3 -11.24 -3.08 1.84
N VAL A 4 -9.95 -3.19 1.51
CA VAL A 4 -9.39 -2.68 0.25
C VAL A 4 -8.48 -3.70 -0.41
N SER A 5 -8.53 -3.77 -1.74
CA SER A 5 -7.58 -4.56 -2.53
C SER A 5 -6.20 -3.91 -2.57
N GLY A 6 -5.16 -4.73 -2.82
CA GLY A 6 -3.80 -4.22 -3.01
C GLY A 6 -3.72 -3.20 -4.14
N LYS A 7 -4.52 -3.38 -5.20
CA LYS A 7 -4.61 -2.43 -6.33
C LYS A 7 -5.20 -1.08 -5.90
N ALA A 8 -6.20 -1.08 -5.02
CA ALA A 8 -6.76 0.14 -4.47
C ALA A 8 -5.76 0.85 -3.56
N LEU A 9 -5.08 0.10 -2.69
CA LEU A 9 -4.05 0.65 -1.80
C LEU A 9 -2.88 1.27 -2.58
N CYS A 10 -2.46 0.67 -3.69
CA CYS A 10 -1.45 1.25 -4.60
C CYS A 10 -1.83 2.68 -5.01
N LYS A 11 -3.06 2.87 -5.49
CA LYS A 11 -3.54 4.20 -5.89
C LYS A 11 -3.60 5.18 -4.73
N ILE A 12 -3.99 4.71 -3.54
CA ILE A 12 -4.03 5.55 -2.35
C ILE A 12 -2.61 6.03 -2.05
N VAL A 13 -1.65 5.13 -1.88
CA VAL A 13 -0.28 5.52 -1.49
C VAL A 13 0.39 6.42 -2.53
N GLU A 14 0.11 6.22 -3.82
CA GLU A 14 0.58 7.10 -4.91
C GLU A 14 0.09 8.55 -4.73
N ARG A 15 -1.17 8.75 -4.32
CA ARG A 15 -1.70 10.10 -4.01
C ARG A 15 -1.01 10.75 -2.80
N HIS A 16 -0.42 9.95 -1.91
CA HIS A 16 0.35 10.41 -0.75
C HIS A 16 1.86 10.49 -1.03
N GLY A 17 2.28 10.50 -2.31
CA GLY A 17 3.65 10.72 -2.73
C GLY A 17 4.54 9.47 -2.69
N TRP A 18 3.97 8.28 -2.52
CA TRP A 18 4.72 7.04 -2.71
C TRP A 18 4.92 6.77 -4.20
N GLU A 19 6.14 6.46 -4.61
CA GLU A 19 6.48 6.20 -6.00
C GLU A 19 6.78 4.72 -6.23
N LEU A 20 6.11 4.13 -7.21
CA LEU A 20 6.38 2.74 -7.61
C LEU A 20 7.79 2.65 -8.20
N LYS A 21 8.66 1.89 -7.56
CA LYS A 21 10.05 1.70 -8.03
C LYS A 21 10.21 0.43 -8.85
N ARG A 22 9.55 -0.66 -8.46
CA ARG A 22 9.58 -1.93 -9.19
C ARG A 22 8.43 -2.84 -8.81
N VAL A 23 8.17 -3.82 -9.67
CA VAL A 23 7.24 -4.92 -9.40
C VAL A 23 8.02 -6.23 -9.43
N THR A 24 7.76 -7.13 -8.47
CA THR A 24 8.35 -8.47 -8.42
C THR A 24 7.27 -9.49 -8.08
N GLY A 25 6.83 -10.25 -9.08
CA GLY A 25 5.63 -11.08 -8.96
C GLY A 25 4.40 -10.23 -8.69
N SER A 26 3.67 -10.53 -7.62
CA SER A 26 2.52 -9.73 -7.16
C SER A 26 2.89 -8.51 -6.31
N HIS A 27 4.15 -8.39 -5.87
CA HIS A 27 4.55 -7.32 -4.96
C HIS A 27 4.92 -6.06 -5.72
N HIS A 28 4.23 -4.97 -5.41
CA HIS A 28 4.50 -3.63 -5.90
C HIS A 28 5.33 -2.90 -4.84
N ILE A 29 6.54 -2.52 -5.19
CA ILE A 29 7.52 -1.97 -4.26
C ILE A 29 7.59 -0.45 -4.45
N TYR A 30 7.24 0.29 -3.41
CA TYR A 30 7.22 1.74 -3.39
C TYR A 30 8.31 2.30 -2.48
N ALA A 31 8.76 3.50 -2.81
CA ALA A 31 9.58 4.35 -1.96
C ALA A 31 9.03 5.77 -1.99
N LYS A 32 9.25 6.53 -0.92
CA LYS A 32 8.84 7.93 -0.82
C LYS A 32 10.06 8.77 -0.42
N GLU A 33 10.19 9.95 -1.02
CA GLU A 33 11.23 10.90 -0.63
C GLU A 33 11.10 11.22 0.87
N ASP A 34 12.22 11.39 1.55
CA ASP A 34 12.29 11.59 3.01
C ASP A 34 11.79 10.44 3.90
N MET A 35 11.46 9.27 3.33
CA MET A 35 11.16 8.05 4.08
C MET A 35 12.18 6.94 3.79
N SER A 36 12.73 6.34 4.84
CA SER A 36 13.62 5.17 4.71
C SER A 36 12.85 3.85 4.54
N VAL A 37 11.54 3.87 4.77
CA VAL A 37 10.66 2.70 4.64
C VAL A 37 10.45 2.36 3.16
N ILE A 38 10.60 1.08 2.84
CA ILE A 38 10.22 0.52 1.54
C ILE A 38 8.91 -0.22 1.71
N LEU A 39 7.87 0.25 1.02
CA LEU A 39 6.54 -0.32 1.14
C LEU A 39 6.34 -1.41 0.07
N SER A 40 5.98 -2.62 0.49
CA SER A 40 5.74 -3.76 -0.40
C SER A 40 4.27 -4.17 -0.37
N ILE A 41 3.50 -3.74 -1.36
CA ILE A 41 2.06 -4.01 -1.44
C ILE A 41 1.82 -5.27 -2.28
N PRO A 42 1.25 -6.35 -1.72
CA PRO A 42 0.86 -7.52 -2.51
C PRO A 42 -0.43 -7.23 -3.29
N VAL A 43 -0.38 -7.42 -4.61
CA VAL A 43 -1.51 -7.23 -5.51
C VAL A 43 -1.93 -8.57 -6.11
N HIS A 44 -3.00 -9.16 -5.56
CA HIS A 44 -3.61 -10.41 -6.03
C HIS A 44 -4.96 -10.15 -6.71
N SER A 45 -4.91 -9.58 -7.93
CA SER A 45 -6.10 -9.22 -8.72
C SER A 45 -7.04 -8.29 -7.93
N ASN A 46 -8.34 -8.62 -7.84
CA ASN A 46 -9.35 -7.86 -7.10
C ASN A 46 -9.61 -8.42 -5.68
N ARG A 47 -8.68 -9.20 -5.11
CA ARG A 47 -8.84 -9.68 -3.75
C ARG A 47 -8.43 -8.60 -2.76
N ASP A 48 -9.22 -8.50 -1.70
CA ASP A 48 -8.93 -7.61 -0.59
C ASP A 48 -7.73 -8.10 0.21
N LEU A 49 -6.99 -7.15 0.77
CA LEU A 49 -5.89 -7.43 1.68
C LEU A 49 -6.44 -7.97 2.99
N PRO A 50 -5.83 -9.01 3.59
CA PRO A 50 -6.16 -9.40 4.95
C PRO A 50 -6.00 -8.20 5.91
N THR A 51 -6.89 -8.06 6.88
CA THR A 51 -6.92 -6.91 7.81
C THR A 51 -5.56 -6.67 8.49
N GLY A 52 -4.85 -7.72 8.87
CA GLY A 52 -3.51 -7.60 9.47
C GLY A 52 -2.48 -7.03 8.50
N THR A 53 -2.50 -7.48 7.24
CA THR A 53 -1.63 -6.98 6.18
C THR A 53 -1.92 -5.52 5.88
N LEU A 54 -3.20 -5.16 5.71
CA LEU A 54 -3.61 -3.78 5.48
C LEU A 54 -3.17 -2.87 6.63
N ARG A 55 -3.40 -3.28 7.88
CA ARG A 55 -3.01 -2.51 9.06
C ARG A 55 -1.50 -2.27 9.15
N SER A 56 -0.69 -3.29 8.86
CA SER A 56 0.77 -3.13 8.83
C SER A 56 1.21 -2.17 7.73
N LEU A 57 0.64 -2.31 6.52
CA LEU A 57 0.97 -1.42 5.40
C LEU A 57 0.56 0.03 5.67
N LEU A 58 -0.60 0.28 6.28
CA LEU A 58 -1.01 1.64 6.66
C LEU A 58 -0.05 2.25 7.68
N LYS A 59 0.36 1.46 8.69
CA LYS A 59 1.34 1.91 9.68
C LYS A 59 2.68 2.27 9.02
N ASP A 60 3.19 1.41 8.16
CA ASP A 60 4.46 1.62 7.45
C ASP A 60 4.37 2.80 6.47
N ALA A 61 3.18 3.06 5.93
CA ALA A 61 2.89 4.18 5.03
C ALA A 61 2.61 5.51 5.75
N GLU A 62 2.58 5.52 7.08
CA GLU A 62 2.08 6.63 7.93
C GLU A 62 0.67 7.11 7.56
N LEU A 63 -0.21 6.16 7.23
CA LEU A 63 -1.61 6.38 6.88
C LEU A 63 -2.56 5.78 7.93
N THR A 64 -3.81 6.22 7.88
CA THR A 64 -4.89 5.80 8.76
C THR A 64 -6.05 5.16 7.97
N GLU A 65 -7.09 4.71 8.66
CA GLU A 65 -8.29 4.19 7.98
C GLU A 65 -9.05 5.29 7.22
N GLU A 66 -8.87 6.57 7.57
CA GLU A 66 -9.52 7.72 6.91
C GLU A 66 -8.95 7.96 5.51
N ASP A 67 -7.70 7.55 5.27
CA ASP A 67 -7.04 7.68 3.97
C ASP A 67 -7.49 6.61 2.95
N LEU A 68 -8.34 5.66 3.37
CA LEU A 68 -8.86 4.58 2.52
C LEU A 68 -10.02 5.00 1.60
N ASP A 69 -10.40 6.27 1.62
CA ASP A 69 -11.50 6.84 0.83
C ASP A 69 -11.08 7.44 -0.53
#